data_AF-A0A8S3HBP9-F1
#
_entry.id   AF-A0A8S3HBP9-F1
#
_cell.length_a   1.000
_cell.length_b   1.000
_cell.length_c   1.000
_cell.angle_alpha   90.00
_cell.angle_beta   90.00
_cell.angle_gamma   90.00
#
_symmetry.space_group_name_H-M   'P 1'
#
loop_
_entity.id
_entity.type
_entity.pdbx_description
1 polymer ?
#
loop_
_entity_poly.entity_id
_entity_poly.type
_entity_poly.pdbx_seq_one_letter_code
_entity_poly.pdbx_strand_id
1 'polypeptide(L)'
;MSEAYTTMKFELLPNEILMESFEFLSIFDIFYSFDKLNNRFNQLIRTIPLHLNFKPARKSTFDRLLLSNKETCHKIETFLSHFSLDQFSHLHSLTLIQVEDYILSKLHLTPQLYSFHLIDSNDINLVYPLTFDLRILSIPTLRSIETFFSQTSSITNMTISACSLGQVLQQLFKYAPMLTYLNIHYLSEYNNWTTNSSTIDIYKAVHLKELIIFNFDYKFEHFQKLAKHLPRLTNLKLYGNCDLDMIDANQWEHLLTSSLSHLDIFKFTFNYMYKNNDDNNIQDKFNRFQNDFWLG
;
A
#
# COMPACT_ATOMS: atom_id res chain seq x y z
N MET A 1 -41.40 -39.26 38.56
CA MET A 1 -40.04 -38.87 38.12
C MET A 1 -40.21 -38.03 36.87
N SER A 2 -39.95 -36.72 36.97
CA SER A 2 -39.98 -35.79 35.84
C SER A 2 -38.54 -35.58 35.41
N GLU A 3 -38.18 -36.03 34.21
CA GLU A 3 -36.92 -35.67 33.58
C GLU A 3 -37.03 -34.20 33.15
N ALA A 4 -36.34 -33.33 33.89
CA ALA A 4 -36.15 -31.95 33.47
C ALA A 4 -35.18 -31.95 32.29
N TYR A 5 -35.71 -31.87 31.07
CA TYR A 5 -34.92 -31.51 29.89
C TYR A 5 -34.32 -30.13 30.14
N THR A 6 -33.04 -30.12 30.46
CA THR A 6 -32.30 -28.88 30.66
C THR A 6 -32.01 -28.32 29.27
N THR A 7 -32.79 -27.35 28.83
CA THR A 7 -32.57 -26.67 27.56
C THR A 7 -31.20 -25.99 27.64
N MET A 8 -30.21 -26.51 26.91
CA MET A 8 -28.89 -25.91 26.86
C MET A 8 -29.03 -24.49 26.29
N LYS A 9 -28.74 -23.48 27.10
CA LYS A 9 -28.76 -22.10 26.64
C LYS A 9 -27.48 -21.84 25.84
N PHE A 10 -27.63 -21.29 24.64
CA PHE A 10 -26.52 -20.91 23.78
C PHE A 10 -25.48 -20.01 24.49
N GLU A 11 -25.95 -19.16 25.41
CA GLU A 11 -25.15 -18.27 26.27
C GLU A 11 -24.16 -19.01 27.19
N LEU A 12 -24.37 -20.30 27.44
CA LEU A 12 -23.54 -21.15 28.29
C LEU A 12 -22.47 -21.93 27.51
N LEU A 13 -22.48 -21.87 26.17
CA LEU A 13 -21.43 -22.50 25.37
C LEU A 13 -20.06 -21.90 25.70
N PRO A 14 -18.97 -22.67 25.76
CA PRO A 14 -17.61 -22.16 25.94
C PRO A 14 -17.20 -21.18 24.82
N ASN A 15 -16.29 -20.25 25.11
CA ASN A 15 -15.85 -19.25 24.13
C ASN A 15 -15.26 -19.91 22.88
N GLU A 16 -14.61 -21.07 23.04
CA GLU A 16 -13.99 -21.87 22.00
C GLU A 16 -15.02 -22.38 20.98
N ILE A 17 -16.18 -22.85 21.46
CA ILE A 17 -17.25 -23.37 20.61
C ILE A 17 -17.98 -22.22 19.87
N LEU A 18 -18.17 -21.10 20.58
CA LEU A 18 -18.71 -19.88 19.98
C LEU A 18 -17.79 -19.34 18.89
N MET A 19 -16.48 -19.37 19.15
CA MET A 19 -15.44 -18.99 18.20
C MET A 19 -15.46 -19.82 16.93
N GLU A 20 -15.54 -21.15 17.09
CA GLU A 20 -15.65 -22.06 15.95
C GLU A 20 -16.93 -21.82 15.15
N SER A 21 -18.04 -21.49 15.82
CA SER A 21 -19.31 -21.15 15.16
C SER A 21 -19.22 -19.83 14.38
N PHE A 22 -18.50 -18.84 14.91
CA PHE A 22 -18.31 -17.54 14.27
C PHE A 22 -17.48 -17.64 12.99
N GLU A 23 -16.67 -18.69 12.81
CA GLU A 23 -15.95 -18.93 11.54
C GLU A 23 -16.90 -19.12 10.34
N PHE A 24 -18.15 -19.51 10.57
CA PHE A 24 -19.14 -19.76 9.52
C PHE A 24 -20.10 -18.59 9.27
N LEU A 25 -19.99 -17.53 10.06
CA LEU A 25 -20.90 -16.39 10.04
C LEU A 25 -20.20 -15.18 9.47
N SER A 26 -20.92 -14.39 8.66
CA SER A 26 -20.40 -13.08 8.30
C SER A 26 -20.34 -12.20 9.54
N ILE A 27 -19.54 -11.14 9.49
CA ILE A 27 -19.52 -10.20 10.61
C ILE A 27 -20.89 -9.60 10.93
N PHE A 28 -21.71 -9.36 9.92
CA PHE A 28 -23.05 -8.84 10.13
C PHE A 28 -23.92 -9.87 10.82
N ASP A 29 -23.79 -11.15 10.48
CA ASP A 29 -24.50 -12.22 11.17
C ASP A 29 -24.05 -12.31 12.63
N ILE A 30 -22.74 -12.19 12.88
CA ILE A 30 -22.21 -12.19 14.25
C ILE A 30 -22.75 -10.98 15.02
N PHE A 31 -22.73 -9.79 14.43
CA PHE A 31 -23.19 -8.57 15.09
C PHE A 31 -24.70 -8.57 15.34
N TYR A 32 -25.51 -8.79 14.30
CA TYR A 32 -26.96 -8.79 14.44
C TYR A 32 -27.45 -9.91 15.36
N SER A 33 -26.73 -11.04 15.40
CA SER A 33 -27.15 -12.17 16.22
C SER A 33 -26.63 -12.10 17.65
N PHE A 34 -25.43 -11.56 17.90
CA PHE A 34 -24.75 -11.68 19.20
C PHE A 34 -24.34 -10.35 19.86
N ASP A 35 -24.26 -9.24 19.13
CA ASP A 35 -23.98 -7.93 19.75
C ASP A 35 -25.16 -7.51 20.64
N LYS A 36 -24.85 -6.98 21.83
CA LYS A 36 -25.79 -6.59 22.88
C LYS A 36 -26.61 -7.73 23.51
N LEU A 37 -26.38 -8.99 23.16
CA LEU A 37 -27.04 -10.11 23.83
C LEU A 37 -26.67 -10.20 25.31
N ASN A 38 -25.38 -10.13 25.63
CA ASN A 38 -24.90 -10.02 27.01
C ASN A 38 -23.43 -9.51 27.04
N ASN A 39 -22.97 -9.14 28.23
CA ASN A 39 -21.61 -8.61 28.42
C ASN A 39 -20.51 -9.57 27.98
N ARG A 40 -20.71 -10.89 28.17
CA ARG A 40 -19.74 -11.89 27.73
C ARG A 40 -19.65 -11.90 26.21
N PHE A 41 -20.75 -11.92 25.47
CA PHE A 41 -20.74 -11.84 24.01
C PHE A 41 -20.19 -10.51 23.50
N ASN A 42 -20.50 -9.40 24.14
CA ASN A 42 -19.94 -8.09 23.76
C ASN A 42 -18.42 -8.06 23.93
N GLN A 43 -17.91 -8.55 25.07
CA GLN A 43 -16.48 -8.69 25.30
C GLN A 43 -15.85 -9.67 24.31
N LEU A 44 -16.52 -10.79 24.10
CA LEU A 44 -16.07 -11.84 23.20
C LEU A 44 -15.99 -11.27 21.78
N ILE A 45 -17.05 -10.78 21.16
CA ILE A 45 -17.01 -10.16 19.81
C ILE A 45 -15.89 -9.10 19.65
N ARG A 46 -15.62 -8.30 20.69
CA ARG A 46 -14.56 -7.27 20.68
C ARG A 46 -13.15 -7.81 20.88
N THR A 47 -13.01 -8.98 21.48
CA THR A 47 -11.72 -9.68 21.71
C THR A 47 -11.49 -10.82 20.72
N ILE A 48 -12.55 -11.25 20.03
CA ILE A 48 -12.55 -12.30 19.04
C ILE A 48 -11.78 -11.84 17.82
N PRO A 49 -11.02 -12.77 17.25
CA PRO A 49 -10.38 -12.63 15.98
C PRO A 49 -11.20 -12.23 14.77
N LEU A 50 -11.82 -11.05 14.69
CA LEU A 50 -12.76 -10.75 13.62
C LEU A 50 -12.01 -10.58 12.29
N HIS A 51 -11.97 -11.65 11.49
CA HIS A 51 -11.67 -11.58 10.07
C HIS A 51 -12.81 -10.84 9.38
N LEU A 52 -12.74 -9.50 9.36
CA LEU A 52 -13.49 -8.69 8.42
C LEU A 52 -12.89 -8.92 7.04
N ASN A 53 -13.27 -10.02 6.38
CA ASN A 53 -12.98 -10.23 4.99
C ASN A 53 -14.31 -10.49 4.29
N PHE A 54 -14.74 -9.56 3.44
CA PHE A 54 -15.91 -9.76 2.58
C PHE A 54 -15.64 -10.78 1.44
N LYS A 55 -14.52 -11.52 1.52
CA LYS A 55 -14.13 -12.63 0.65
C LYS A 55 -13.67 -13.84 1.49
N PRO A 56 -13.85 -15.09 1.00
CA PRO A 56 -13.41 -16.27 1.73
C PRO A 56 -11.88 -16.36 1.76
N ALA A 57 -11.28 -16.30 2.95
CA ALA A 57 -9.84 -16.53 3.13
C ALA A 57 -9.57 -17.35 4.40
N ARG A 58 -8.52 -18.19 4.34
CA ARG A 58 -8.12 -19.16 5.37
C ARG A 58 -7.30 -18.54 6.51
N LYS A 59 -7.41 -19.19 7.68
CA LYS A 59 -6.68 -19.04 8.95
C LYS A 59 -5.22 -18.57 8.81
N SER A 60 -4.96 -17.28 9.10
CA SER A 60 -3.88 -16.84 10.00
C SER A 60 -3.95 -15.33 10.27
N THR A 61 -3.99 -15.00 11.56
CA THR A 61 -3.51 -13.78 12.22
C THR A 61 -4.51 -12.64 12.44
N PHE A 62 -4.65 -12.36 13.73
CA PHE A 62 -5.70 -11.63 14.43
C PHE A 62 -5.33 -10.17 14.75
N ASP A 63 -4.30 -9.66 14.06
CA ASP A 63 -3.79 -8.30 14.19
C ASP A 63 -4.26 -7.39 13.04
N ARG A 64 -5.18 -7.86 12.19
CA ARG A 64 -5.52 -7.24 10.91
C ARG A 64 -7.02 -7.04 10.72
N LEU A 65 -7.44 -5.83 10.37
CA LEU A 65 -8.81 -5.48 10.02
C LEU A 65 -8.87 -5.06 8.55
N LEU A 66 -9.80 -5.64 7.77
CA LEU A 66 -10.04 -5.21 6.39
C LEU A 66 -11.49 -4.73 6.26
N LEU A 67 -11.64 -3.44 5.99
CA LEU A 67 -12.92 -2.78 5.77
C LEU A 67 -13.02 -2.44 4.29
N SER A 68 -14.08 -2.92 3.63
CA SER A 68 -14.26 -2.74 2.20
C SER A 68 -15.70 -2.40 1.88
N ASN A 69 -15.89 -1.29 1.15
CA ASN A 69 -17.17 -0.97 0.50
C ASN A 69 -17.25 -1.59 -0.91
N LYS A 70 -16.21 -2.31 -1.35
CA LYS A 70 -16.24 -3.07 -2.60
C LYS A 70 -17.46 -3.99 -2.61
N GLU A 71 -18.25 -3.86 -3.67
CA GLU A 71 -19.49 -4.61 -3.92
C GLU A 71 -20.70 -4.21 -3.05
N THR A 72 -20.55 -3.33 -2.05
CA THR A 72 -21.66 -2.92 -1.17
C THR A 72 -21.48 -1.54 -0.56
N CYS A 73 -22.44 -0.65 -0.80
CA CYS A 73 -22.48 0.70 -0.22
C CYS A 73 -22.78 0.65 1.31
N HIS A 74 -22.19 1.54 2.10
CA HIS A 74 -22.46 1.78 3.53
C HIS A 74 -22.09 0.69 4.57
N LYS A 75 -21.43 -0.42 4.18
CA LYS A 75 -21.03 -1.44 5.16
C LYS A 75 -20.02 -0.93 6.18
N ILE A 76 -19.04 -0.14 5.74
CA ILE A 76 -18.04 0.44 6.64
C ILE A 76 -18.70 1.45 7.58
N GLU A 77 -19.62 2.28 7.07
CA GLU A 77 -20.34 3.24 7.92
C GLU A 77 -21.17 2.54 8.98
N THR A 78 -21.86 1.45 8.62
CA THR A 78 -22.61 0.62 9.56
C THR A 78 -21.69 0.00 10.62
N PHE A 79 -20.51 -0.46 10.23
CA PHE A 79 -19.52 -0.96 11.17
C PHE A 79 -19.05 0.13 12.14
N LEU A 80 -18.65 1.30 11.60
CA LEU A 80 -18.11 2.40 12.40
C LEU A 80 -19.16 3.10 13.28
N SER A 81 -20.46 2.95 12.98
CA SER A 81 -21.52 3.44 13.87
C SER A 81 -21.70 2.56 15.11
N HIS A 82 -21.23 1.32 15.09
CA HIS A 82 -21.30 0.38 16.21
C HIS A 82 -19.97 0.24 16.95
N PHE A 83 -18.85 0.33 16.22
CA PHE A 83 -17.51 0.09 16.75
C PHE A 83 -16.57 1.24 16.41
N SER A 84 -15.84 1.68 17.41
CA SER A 84 -14.69 2.57 17.22
C SER A 84 -13.41 1.74 17.15
N LEU A 85 -12.43 2.17 16.33
CA LEU A 85 -11.21 1.38 16.09
C LEU A 85 -10.34 1.21 17.34
N ASP A 86 -10.42 2.13 18.29
CA ASP A 86 -9.74 2.07 19.59
C ASP A 86 -10.24 0.93 20.49
N GLN A 87 -11.40 0.36 20.19
CA GLN A 87 -11.92 -0.81 20.91
C GLN A 87 -11.17 -2.10 20.54
N PHE A 88 -10.37 -2.10 19.47
CA PHE A 88 -9.59 -3.26 19.02
C PHE A 88 -8.13 -3.11 19.46
N SER A 89 -7.84 -3.47 20.72
CA SER A 89 -6.51 -3.30 21.36
C SER A 89 -5.35 -4.09 20.71
N HIS A 90 -5.66 -5.05 19.85
CA HIS A 90 -4.66 -5.83 19.10
C HIS A 90 -4.58 -5.45 17.61
N LEU A 91 -5.25 -4.36 17.21
CA LEU A 91 -5.26 -3.94 15.82
C LEU A 91 -3.90 -3.34 15.40
N HIS A 92 -3.10 -4.09 14.63
CA HIS A 92 -1.81 -3.64 14.11
C HIS A 92 -1.84 -3.36 12.59
N SER A 93 -2.82 -3.86 11.85
CA SER A 93 -2.94 -3.64 10.41
C SER A 93 -4.38 -3.28 10.04
N LEU A 94 -4.57 -2.18 9.33
CA LEU A 94 -5.88 -1.75 8.85
C LEU A 94 -5.83 -1.58 7.34
N THR A 95 -6.74 -2.25 6.64
CA THR A 95 -6.93 -2.11 5.20
C THR A 95 -8.31 -1.54 4.93
N LEU A 96 -8.37 -0.44 4.19
CA LEU A 96 -9.56 0.25 3.75
C LEU A 96 -9.65 0.18 2.23
N ILE A 97 -10.78 -0.28 1.69
CA ILE A 97 -10.96 -0.47 0.24
C ILE A 97 -12.20 0.29 -0.23
N GLN A 98 -12.03 1.13 -1.25
CA GLN A 98 -13.11 1.92 -1.88
C GLN A 98 -13.90 2.76 -0.86
N VAL A 99 -13.18 3.48 -0.01
CA VAL A 99 -13.77 4.26 1.08
C VAL A 99 -14.00 5.70 0.62
N GLU A 100 -15.13 6.28 1.04
CA GLU A 100 -15.48 7.67 0.79
C GLU A 100 -14.84 8.61 1.82
N ASP A 101 -14.53 9.85 1.43
CA ASP A 101 -13.74 10.79 2.24
C ASP A 101 -14.35 11.09 3.62
N TYR A 102 -15.68 11.15 3.71
CA TYR A 102 -16.37 11.42 4.98
C TYR A 102 -16.23 10.28 6.01
N ILE A 103 -15.95 9.05 5.55
CA ILE A 103 -15.69 7.93 6.46
C ILE A 103 -14.32 8.14 7.09
N LEU A 104 -13.35 8.61 6.31
CA LEU A 104 -11.98 8.80 6.75
C LEU A 104 -11.84 9.97 7.72
N SER A 105 -12.67 11.01 7.58
CA SER A 105 -12.78 12.09 8.57
C SER A 105 -13.41 11.64 9.90
N LYS A 106 -14.00 10.45 9.96
CA LYS A 106 -14.53 9.84 11.20
C LYS A 106 -13.57 8.79 11.78
N LEU A 107 -12.49 8.45 11.07
CA LEU A 107 -11.56 7.40 11.51
C LEU A 107 -10.56 7.95 12.52
N HIS A 108 -10.64 7.43 13.74
CA HIS A 108 -9.61 7.60 14.76
C HIS A 108 -8.69 6.38 14.71
N LEU A 109 -7.52 6.54 14.09
CA LEU A 109 -6.52 5.48 14.03
C LEU A 109 -5.89 5.25 15.41
N THR A 110 -5.56 3.98 15.69
CA THR A 110 -4.99 3.57 16.97
C THR A 110 -3.47 3.70 16.97
N PRO A 111 -2.84 4.00 18.12
CA PRO A 111 -1.41 4.22 18.19
C PRO A 111 -0.56 2.98 17.96
N GLN A 112 -1.12 1.79 18.18
CA GLN A 112 -0.43 0.51 17.95
C GLN A 112 -0.42 0.08 16.47
N LEU A 113 -0.99 0.88 15.57
CA LEU A 113 -1.12 0.52 14.16
C LEU A 113 0.25 0.51 13.49
N TYR A 114 0.70 -0.69 13.11
CA TYR A 114 1.95 -0.94 12.42
C TYR A 114 1.82 -0.79 10.89
N SER A 115 0.64 -1.07 10.34
CA SER A 115 0.36 -1.15 8.92
C SER A 115 -0.98 -0.49 8.58
N PHE A 116 -0.98 0.36 7.56
CA PHE A 116 -2.19 1.03 7.07
C PHE A 116 -2.23 0.96 5.55
N HIS A 117 -3.34 0.48 5.00
CA HIS A 117 -3.55 0.34 3.57
C HIS A 117 -4.85 1.00 3.18
N LEU A 118 -4.78 1.91 2.21
CA LEU A 118 -5.90 2.60 1.62
C LEU A 118 -5.87 2.34 0.11
N ILE A 119 -6.85 1.56 -0.35
CA ILE A 119 -6.88 0.96 -1.68
C ILE A 119 -8.11 1.45 -2.44
N ASP A 120 -7.95 1.73 -3.73
CA ASP A 120 -9.03 2.08 -4.66
C ASP A 120 -9.98 3.17 -4.15
N SER A 121 -9.48 4.09 -3.34
CA SER A 121 -10.23 5.21 -2.78
C SER A 121 -9.85 6.50 -3.52
N ASN A 122 -10.77 7.46 -3.63
CA ASN A 122 -10.55 8.71 -4.35
C ASN A 122 -9.42 9.55 -3.73
N ASP A 123 -9.02 10.68 -4.32
CA ASP A 123 -7.96 11.54 -3.77
C ASP A 123 -8.31 12.04 -2.36
N ILE A 124 -7.59 11.57 -1.35
CA ILE A 124 -7.96 11.81 0.05
C ILE A 124 -7.08 12.87 0.66
N ASN A 125 -7.71 13.92 1.17
CA ASN A 125 -7.11 14.79 2.17
C ASN A 125 -7.25 14.12 3.54
N LEU A 126 -6.32 13.23 3.88
CA LEU A 126 -6.22 12.76 5.26
C LEU A 126 -5.64 13.91 6.10
N VAL A 127 -6.51 14.51 6.90
CA VAL A 127 -6.20 15.68 7.76
C VAL A 127 -5.53 15.26 9.08
N TYR A 128 -5.29 13.97 9.28
CA TYR A 128 -4.74 13.46 10.54
C TYR A 128 -3.23 13.23 10.41
N PRO A 129 -2.42 13.83 11.29
CA PRO A 129 -1.02 13.47 11.38
C PRO A 129 -0.93 12.02 11.86
N LEU A 130 -0.30 11.16 11.07
CA LEU A 130 0.00 9.79 11.47
C LEU A 130 1.17 9.84 12.46
N THR A 131 0.93 10.15 13.73
CA THR A 131 1.99 10.25 14.77
C THR A 131 2.31 8.90 15.40
N PHE A 132 2.37 7.84 14.59
CA PHE A 132 2.42 6.46 15.09
C PHE A 132 3.68 5.74 14.64
N ASP A 133 4.02 4.63 15.30
CA ASP A 133 5.07 3.67 14.90
C ASP A 133 4.76 2.93 13.58
N LEU A 134 3.98 3.56 12.70
CA LEU A 134 3.56 3.03 11.42
C LEU A 134 4.80 2.77 10.57
N ARG A 135 4.94 1.53 10.11
CA ARG A 135 6.08 1.10 9.29
C ARG A 135 5.68 0.80 7.85
N ILE A 136 4.44 0.37 7.64
CA ILE A 136 3.91 0.00 6.33
C ILE A 136 2.74 0.89 5.98
N LEU A 137 2.84 1.58 4.84
CA LEU A 137 1.78 2.45 4.33
C LEU A 137 1.43 2.08 2.89
N SER A 138 0.13 2.07 2.56
CA SER A 138 -0.32 2.07 1.16
C SER A 138 -1.38 3.14 0.95
N ILE A 139 -1.19 3.98 -0.05
CA ILE A 139 -2.05 5.16 -0.31
C ILE A 139 -2.31 5.33 -1.80
N PRO A 140 -3.46 5.92 -2.20
CA PRO A 140 -3.78 6.14 -3.60
C PRO A 140 -2.87 7.20 -4.24
N THR A 141 -2.59 8.32 -3.56
CA THR A 141 -1.78 9.42 -4.11
C THR A 141 -0.93 10.13 -3.08
N LEU A 142 0.04 10.94 -3.54
CA LEU A 142 0.94 11.75 -2.70
C LEU A 142 0.49 13.21 -2.49
N ARG A 143 -0.72 13.61 -2.92
CA ARG A 143 -1.10 15.04 -3.00
C ARG A 143 -1.06 15.81 -1.67
N SER A 144 -1.08 15.13 -0.53
CA SER A 144 -1.11 15.78 0.78
C SER A 144 -0.05 15.24 1.74
N ILE A 145 1.03 14.62 1.26
CA ILE A 145 2.01 13.90 2.10
C ILE A 145 2.59 14.73 3.27
N GLU A 146 2.66 16.06 3.14
CA GLU A 146 3.08 16.94 4.24
C GLU A 146 2.09 16.93 5.43
N THR A 147 0.77 16.83 5.16
CA THR A 147 -0.25 16.73 6.22
C THR A 147 -0.22 15.35 6.88
N PHE A 148 0.20 14.32 6.13
CA PHE A 148 0.38 12.96 6.68
C PHE A 148 1.58 12.88 7.63
N PHE A 149 2.70 13.53 7.26
CA PHE A 149 3.96 13.45 7.97
C PHE A 149 4.30 14.77 8.64
N SER A 150 3.65 15.01 9.77
CA SER A 150 4.00 16.14 10.66
C SER A 150 5.38 15.97 11.33
N GLN A 151 5.91 14.75 11.38
CA GLN A 151 7.24 14.39 11.89
C GLN A 151 7.89 13.37 10.94
N THR A 152 9.23 13.29 10.92
CA THR A 152 9.98 12.31 10.12
C THR A 152 9.45 10.90 10.39
N SER A 153 8.90 10.28 9.34
CA SER A 153 8.16 9.02 9.46
C SER A 153 9.06 7.83 9.76
N SER A 154 8.59 6.91 10.61
CA SER A 154 9.17 5.57 10.81
C SER A 154 8.86 4.59 9.67
N ILE A 155 8.17 5.04 8.61
CA ILE A 155 7.78 4.17 7.50
C ILE A 155 9.01 3.62 6.79
N THR A 156 9.05 2.29 6.71
CA THR A 156 10.08 1.53 6.01
C THR A 156 9.57 0.96 4.68
N ASN A 157 8.25 0.79 4.53
CA ASN A 157 7.63 0.19 3.35
C ASN A 157 6.45 1.04 2.89
N MET A 158 6.47 1.47 1.63
CA MET A 158 5.38 2.23 1.05
C MET A 158 4.93 1.67 -0.30
N THR A 159 3.61 1.62 -0.50
CA THR A 159 2.99 1.38 -1.81
C THR A 159 2.14 2.59 -2.20
N ILE A 160 2.26 3.07 -3.43
CA ILE A 160 1.55 4.26 -3.92
C ILE A 160 0.87 3.90 -5.24
N SER A 161 -0.43 4.14 -5.37
CA SER A 161 -1.13 3.84 -6.62
C SER A 161 -0.71 4.80 -7.73
N ALA A 162 -0.75 6.11 -7.51
CA ALA A 162 -0.35 7.09 -8.52
C ALA A 162 0.39 8.28 -7.92
N CYS A 163 1.52 8.66 -8.52
CA CYS A 163 2.25 9.88 -8.15
C CYS A 163 3.08 10.43 -9.31
N SER A 164 3.60 11.64 -9.15
CA SER A 164 4.57 12.24 -10.06
C SER A 164 6.00 12.14 -9.53
N LEU A 165 6.97 12.24 -10.45
CA LEU A 165 8.39 12.22 -10.08
C LEU A 165 8.76 13.37 -9.13
N GLY A 166 8.17 14.55 -9.30
CA GLY A 166 8.37 15.69 -8.41
C GLY A 166 7.94 15.40 -6.97
N GLN A 167 6.79 14.76 -6.79
CA GLN A 167 6.30 14.37 -5.46
C GLN A 167 7.24 13.38 -4.77
N VAL A 168 7.78 12.41 -5.52
CA VAL A 168 8.75 11.45 -4.99
C VAL A 168 10.03 12.16 -4.51
N LEU A 169 10.62 12.97 -5.38
CA LEU A 169 11.92 13.60 -5.12
C LEU A 169 11.89 14.70 -4.05
N GLN A 170 10.80 15.47 -4.00
CA GLN A 170 10.73 16.68 -3.17
C GLN A 170 9.96 16.45 -1.87
N GLN A 171 9.02 15.51 -1.86
CA GLN A 171 8.13 15.30 -0.73
C GLN A 171 8.38 13.94 -0.08
N LEU A 172 8.27 12.84 -0.83
CA LEU A 172 8.38 11.50 -0.24
C LEU A 172 9.71 11.28 0.47
N PHE A 173 10.84 11.56 -0.20
CA PHE A 173 12.16 11.35 0.39
C PHE A 173 12.49 12.32 1.54
N LYS A 174 11.79 13.46 1.62
CA LYS A 174 11.88 14.39 2.76
C LYS A 174 11.16 13.83 3.98
N TYR A 175 9.94 13.34 3.79
CA TYR A 175 9.02 13.00 4.88
C TYR A 175 9.11 11.53 5.33
N ALA A 176 9.60 10.63 4.47
CA ALA A 176 9.84 9.22 4.78
C ALA A 176 11.34 8.86 4.60
N PRO A 177 12.25 9.43 5.42
CA PRO A 177 13.69 9.22 5.26
C PRO A 177 14.13 7.79 5.54
N MET A 178 13.37 7.03 6.35
CA MET A 178 13.67 5.64 6.72
C MET A 178 13.16 4.60 5.71
N LEU A 179 12.64 5.05 4.57
CA LEU A 179 12.04 4.18 3.56
C LEU A 179 13.09 3.20 3.00
N THR A 180 12.79 1.91 3.07
CA THR A 180 13.63 0.81 2.58
C THR A 180 13.03 0.12 1.35
N TYR A 181 11.72 0.17 1.21
CA TYR A 181 10.96 -0.44 0.12
C TYR A 181 9.92 0.55 -0.40
N LEU A 182 9.91 0.77 -1.72
CA LEU A 182 8.95 1.62 -2.40
C LEU A 182 8.37 0.88 -3.60
N ASN A 183 7.05 0.80 -3.64
CA ASN A 183 6.29 0.26 -4.76
C ASN A 183 5.35 1.34 -5.32
N ILE A 184 5.44 1.64 -6.60
CA ILE A 184 4.63 2.64 -7.29
C ILE A 184 3.90 1.96 -8.43
N HIS A 185 2.57 2.04 -8.45
CA HIS A 185 1.81 1.43 -9.55
C HIS A 185 1.86 2.28 -10.81
N TYR A 186 1.66 3.59 -10.69
CA TYR A 186 1.70 4.53 -11.81
C TYR A 186 2.56 5.75 -11.46
N LEU A 187 3.69 5.90 -12.15
CA LEU A 187 4.56 7.06 -12.04
C LEU A 187 4.45 7.86 -13.34
N SER A 188 3.72 8.97 -13.28
CA SER A 188 3.33 9.75 -14.46
C SER A 188 3.11 11.23 -14.11
N GLU A 189 3.18 12.09 -15.12
CA GLU A 189 2.97 13.53 -14.98
C GLU A 189 1.47 13.89 -15.03
N TYR A 190 0.63 13.17 -14.26
CA TYR A 190 -0.82 13.40 -14.26
C TYR A 190 -1.25 14.75 -13.68
N ASN A 191 -0.31 15.51 -13.11
CA ASN A 191 -0.54 16.86 -12.64
C ASN A 191 0.66 17.71 -13.03
N ASN A 192 0.39 18.81 -13.74
CA ASN A 192 1.30 19.91 -14.03
C ASN A 192 1.76 20.61 -12.74
N TRP A 193 2.37 19.89 -11.80
CA TRP A 193 3.19 20.53 -10.79
C TRP A 193 4.47 20.95 -11.50
N THR A 194 4.37 22.04 -12.25
CA THR A 194 5.49 22.83 -12.69
C THR A 194 6.19 23.28 -11.42
N THR A 195 7.28 22.62 -11.05
CA THR A 195 8.20 23.21 -10.07
C THR A 195 8.93 24.36 -10.75
N ASN A 196 8.24 25.48 -10.84
CA ASN A 196 8.83 26.79 -10.86
C ASN A 196 9.42 27.04 -9.45
N SER A 197 10.58 26.44 -9.15
CA SER A 197 11.39 26.86 -8.03
C SER A 197 12.83 26.45 -8.29
N SER A 198 13.64 27.47 -8.50
CA SER A 198 15.05 27.44 -8.85
C SER A 198 15.98 27.05 -7.70
N THR A 199 15.46 26.60 -6.55
CA THR A 199 16.26 26.16 -5.39
C THR A 199 15.45 25.23 -4.48
N ILE A 200 15.02 24.06 -4.96
CA ILE A 200 14.41 23.05 -4.08
C ILE A 200 15.49 22.06 -3.63
N ASP A 201 15.63 21.90 -2.32
CA ASP A 201 16.43 20.83 -1.72
C ASP A 201 15.90 19.47 -2.16
N ILE A 202 16.69 18.74 -2.95
CA ILE A 202 16.33 17.39 -3.39
C ILE A 202 16.94 16.38 -2.41
N TYR A 203 16.08 15.57 -1.80
CA TYR A 203 16.48 14.63 -0.76
C TYR A 203 16.95 13.30 -1.37
N LYS A 204 17.94 12.66 -0.73
CA LYS A 204 18.41 11.32 -1.13
C LYS A 204 17.72 10.25 -0.31
N ALA A 205 17.23 9.21 -0.96
CA ALA A 205 16.66 8.03 -0.32
C ALA A 205 17.77 7.06 0.12
N VAL A 206 18.54 7.45 1.14
CA VAL A 206 19.77 6.74 1.54
C VAL A 206 19.53 5.35 2.12
N HIS A 207 18.30 5.04 2.54
CA HIS A 207 17.92 3.74 3.08
C HIS A 207 17.14 2.87 2.09
N LEU A 208 16.77 3.41 0.92
CA LEU A 208 15.95 2.69 -0.04
C LEU A 208 16.78 1.57 -0.70
N LYS A 209 16.32 0.33 -0.54
CA LYS A 209 16.95 -0.87 -1.07
C LYS A 209 16.17 -1.44 -2.24
N GLU A 210 14.84 -1.40 -2.18
CA GLU A 210 13.98 -1.92 -3.24
C GLU A 210 13.03 -0.84 -3.78
N LEU A 211 13.02 -0.72 -5.11
CA LEU A 211 12.12 0.14 -5.87
C LEU A 211 11.43 -0.67 -6.95
N ILE A 212 10.10 -0.66 -6.93
CA ILE A 212 9.25 -1.27 -7.95
C ILE A 212 8.38 -0.18 -8.56
N ILE A 213 8.36 -0.08 -9.88
CA ILE A 213 7.49 0.84 -10.62
C ILE A 213 6.75 0.03 -11.69
N PHE A 214 5.42 -0.09 -11.61
CA PHE A 214 4.64 -0.91 -12.54
C PHE A 214 4.26 -0.21 -13.86
N ASN A 215 4.17 1.11 -13.84
CA ASN A 215 3.93 1.89 -15.04
C ASN A 215 4.74 3.19 -14.96
N PHE A 216 5.92 3.17 -15.56
CA PHE A 216 6.78 4.33 -15.70
C PHE A 216 6.48 5.07 -17.00
N ASP A 217 5.75 6.18 -16.89
CA ASP A 217 5.31 7.01 -18.03
C ASP A 217 6.14 8.29 -18.10
N TYR A 218 7.46 8.11 -18.28
CA TYR A 218 8.43 9.19 -18.44
C TYR A 218 9.56 8.74 -19.37
N LYS A 219 10.33 9.70 -19.88
CA LYS A 219 11.55 9.43 -20.66
C LYS A 219 12.71 8.98 -19.78
N PHE A 220 13.71 8.35 -20.40
CA PHE A 220 14.90 7.84 -19.71
C PHE A 220 15.62 8.90 -18.85
N GLU A 221 15.74 10.14 -19.34
CA GLU A 221 16.37 11.25 -18.60
C GLU A 221 15.72 11.52 -17.23
N HIS A 222 14.42 11.26 -17.09
CA HIS A 222 13.70 11.43 -15.84
C HIS A 222 14.06 10.32 -14.86
N PHE A 223 14.23 9.10 -15.36
CA PHE A 223 14.75 8.00 -14.55
C PHE A 223 16.19 8.26 -14.12
N GLN A 224 17.05 8.79 -15.01
CA GLN A 224 18.42 9.18 -14.64
C GLN A 224 18.43 10.20 -13.50
N LYS A 225 17.51 11.18 -13.53
CA LYS A 225 17.34 12.13 -12.41
C LYS A 225 16.97 11.37 -11.14
N LEU A 226 15.97 10.48 -11.19
CA LEU A 226 15.58 9.66 -10.04
C LEU A 226 16.74 8.85 -9.46
N ALA A 227 17.48 8.13 -10.31
CA ALA A 227 18.56 7.23 -9.92
C ALA A 227 19.66 7.93 -9.11
N LYS A 228 19.98 9.21 -9.40
CA LYS A 228 20.95 10.00 -8.64
C LYS A 228 20.58 10.18 -7.15
N HIS A 229 19.31 9.98 -6.80
CA HIS A 229 18.79 10.07 -5.43
C HIS A 229 18.69 8.72 -4.73
N LEU A 230 19.11 7.62 -5.38
CA LEU A 230 18.97 6.25 -4.89
C LEU A 230 20.33 5.57 -4.66
N PRO A 231 21.21 6.12 -3.81
CA PRO A 231 22.62 5.74 -3.75
C PRO A 231 22.89 4.32 -3.23
N ARG A 232 21.91 3.68 -2.58
CA ARG A 232 22.03 2.34 -1.96
C ARG A 232 20.98 1.35 -2.47
N LEU A 233 20.39 1.63 -3.63
CA LEU A 233 19.39 0.76 -4.22
C LEU A 233 20.05 -0.58 -4.64
N THR A 234 19.49 -1.68 -4.17
CA THR A 234 19.98 -3.05 -4.46
C THR A 234 19.03 -3.80 -5.40
N ASN A 235 17.75 -3.43 -5.45
CA ASN A 235 16.75 -4.09 -6.28
C ASN A 235 15.85 -3.05 -6.98
N LEU A 236 15.82 -3.12 -8.31
CA LEU A 236 15.05 -2.25 -9.16
C LEU A 236 14.21 -3.09 -10.10
N LYS A 237 12.88 -2.89 -10.06
CA LYS A 237 11.94 -3.48 -11.00
C LYS A 237 11.17 -2.38 -11.72
N LEU A 238 11.29 -2.33 -13.04
CA LEU A 238 10.64 -1.33 -13.88
C LEU A 238 9.74 -2.00 -14.90
N TYR A 239 8.46 -1.71 -14.83
CA TYR A 239 7.49 -2.07 -15.83
C TYR A 239 6.95 -0.76 -16.41
N GLY A 240 6.89 -0.66 -17.72
CA GLY A 240 6.44 0.56 -18.38
C GLY A 240 5.86 0.30 -19.75
N ASN A 241 4.87 1.10 -20.11
CA ASN A 241 4.54 1.34 -21.50
C ASN A 241 5.51 2.40 -21.99
N CYS A 242 6.55 1.98 -22.70
CA CYS A 242 7.74 2.78 -22.83
C CYS A 242 7.83 3.52 -24.16
N ASP A 243 8.38 4.73 -24.07
CA ASP A 243 9.05 5.38 -25.19
C ASP A 243 10.20 4.48 -25.69
N LEU A 244 10.47 4.48 -27.00
CA LEU A 244 11.60 3.74 -27.59
C LEU A 244 12.93 4.13 -26.97
N ASP A 245 13.04 5.36 -26.46
CA ASP A 245 14.24 5.87 -25.80
C ASP A 245 14.56 5.13 -24.48
N MET A 246 13.59 4.45 -23.88
CA MET A 246 13.84 3.59 -22.71
C MET A 246 14.57 2.30 -23.05
N ILE A 247 14.55 1.87 -24.32
CA ILE A 247 15.18 0.64 -24.81
C ILE A 247 16.57 0.98 -25.37
N ASP A 248 17.48 1.39 -24.50
CA ASP A 248 18.88 1.67 -24.86
C ASP A 248 19.83 1.00 -23.86
N ALA A 249 20.44 -0.11 -24.30
CA ALA A 249 21.34 -0.90 -23.47
C ALA A 249 22.56 -0.11 -22.96
N ASN A 250 23.12 0.78 -23.79
CA ASN A 250 24.33 1.53 -23.44
C ASN A 250 24.02 2.58 -22.37
N GLN A 251 22.88 3.26 -22.50
CA GLN A 251 22.43 4.24 -21.52
C GLN A 251 22.12 3.59 -20.18
N TRP A 252 21.45 2.44 -20.19
CA TRP A 252 21.20 1.66 -18.98
C TRP A 252 22.50 1.15 -18.35
N GLU A 253 23.40 0.53 -19.11
CA GLU A 253 24.69 0.05 -18.61
C GLU A 253 25.49 1.18 -17.97
N HIS A 254 25.55 2.35 -18.62
CA HIS A 254 26.21 3.52 -18.05
C HIS A 254 25.54 4.00 -16.75
N LEU A 255 24.21 4.03 -16.69
CA LEU A 255 23.49 4.44 -15.50
C LEU A 255 23.70 3.47 -14.33
N LEU A 256 23.63 2.17 -14.62
CA LEU A 256 23.82 1.10 -13.64
C LEU A 256 25.22 1.14 -13.03
N THR A 257 26.24 1.29 -13.88
CA THR A 257 27.65 1.35 -13.44
C THR A 257 28.01 2.66 -12.75
N SER A 258 27.44 3.79 -13.17
CA SER A 258 27.80 5.12 -12.65
C SER A 258 27.02 5.56 -11.41
N SER A 259 25.70 5.31 -11.37
CA SER A 259 24.79 5.91 -10.40
C SER A 259 24.12 4.88 -9.49
N LEU A 260 23.98 3.63 -9.95
CA LEU A 260 23.33 2.54 -9.22
C LEU A 260 24.34 1.40 -8.95
N SER A 261 25.55 1.75 -8.52
CA SER A 261 26.66 0.82 -8.35
C SER A 261 26.47 -0.27 -7.29
N HIS A 262 25.43 -0.18 -6.47
CA HIS A 262 25.06 -1.18 -5.46
C HIS A 262 23.89 -2.07 -5.92
N LEU A 263 23.46 -1.95 -7.17
CA LEU A 263 22.32 -2.69 -7.68
C LEU A 263 22.71 -4.14 -7.95
N ASP A 264 22.06 -5.06 -7.23
CA ASP A 264 22.25 -6.50 -7.38
C ASP A 264 21.22 -7.09 -8.35
N ILE A 265 19.99 -6.57 -8.33
CA ILE A 265 18.88 -7.07 -9.11
C ILE A 265 18.29 -5.94 -9.93
N PHE A 266 18.41 -6.06 -11.25
CA PHE A 266 17.70 -5.21 -12.19
C PHE A 266 16.72 -6.06 -13.01
N LYS A 267 15.44 -5.71 -12.96
CA LYS A 267 14.40 -6.32 -13.80
C LYS A 267 13.66 -5.23 -14.53
N PHE A 268 13.48 -5.41 -15.83
CA PHE A 268 12.68 -4.50 -16.62
C PHE A 268 11.72 -5.25 -17.55
N THR A 269 10.60 -4.62 -17.84
CA THR A 269 9.65 -5.07 -18.87
C THR A 269 9.13 -3.84 -19.56
N PHE A 270 9.53 -3.68 -20.81
CA PHE A 270 9.13 -2.56 -21.65
C PHE A 270 8.11 -3.07 -22.65
N ASN A 271 6.91 -2.48 -22.61
CA ASN A 271 5.87 -2.76 -23.58
C ASN A 271 5.86 -1.64 -24.62
N TYR A 272 5.93 -2.01 -25.90
CA TYR A 272 5.92 -1.08 -27.02
C TYR A 272 4.65 -1.30 -27.86
N MET A 273 3.80 -0.28 -27.94
CA MET A 273 2.44 -0.37 -28.50
C MET A 273 2.30 0.16 -29.95
N TYR A 274 3.36 0.71 -30.55
CA TYR A 274 3.28 1.30 -31.90
C TYR A 274 3.72 0.31 -32.98
N LYS A 275 2.92 0.19 -34.04
CA LYS A 275 3.03 -0.84 -35.10
C LYS A 275 3.61 -0.33 -36.43
N ASN A 276 4.24 0.84 -36.46
CA ASN A 276 4.66 1.46 -37.71
C ASN A 276 6.18 1.34 -37.91
N ASN A 277 6.58 0.64 -38.98
CA ASN A 277 7.84 0.63 -39.76
C ASN A 277 9.23 0.73 -39.08
N ASP A 278 9.33 0.88 -37.76
CA ASP A 278 10.60 0.97 -37.00
C ASP A 278 11.11 -0.39 -36.49
N ASP A 279 10.55 -1.51 -36.96
CA ASP A 279 10.91 -2.87 -36.51
C ASP A 279 12.42 -3.17 -36.59
N ASN A 280 13.11 -2.66 -37.62
CA ASN A 280 14.56 -2.82 -37.73
C ASN A 280 15.33 -2.09 -36.62
N ASN A 281 14.87 -0.91 -36.20
CA ASN A 281 15.49 -0.12 -35.13
C ASN A 281 15.30 -0.79 -33.76
N ILE A 282 14.16 -1.43 -33.55
CA ILE A 282 13.86 -2.16 -32.31
C ILE A 282 14.74 -3.40 -32.18
N GLN A 283 14.90 -4.19 -33.25
CA GLN A 283 15.77 -5.36 -33.23
C GLN A 283 17.23 -4.97 -32.95
N ASP A 284 17.72 -3.89 -33.57
CA ASP A 284 19.06 -3.36 -33.32
C ASP A 284 19.24 -2.93 -31.85
N LYS A 285 18.22 -2.29 -31.25
CA LYS A 285 18.22 -1.92 -29.83
C LYS A 285 18.26 -3.15 -28.92
N PHE A 286 17.49 -4.20 -29.22
CA PHE A 286 17.53 -5.45 -28.47
C PHE A 286 18.86 -6.18 -28.61
N ASN A 287 19.46 -6.19 -29.81
CA ASN A 287 20.75 -6.83 -30.04
C ASN A 287 21.86 -6.20 -29.18
N ARG A 288 21.74 -4.92 -28.78
CA ARG A 288 22.70 -4.29 -27.87
C ARG A 288 22.66 -4.84 -26.44
N PHE A 289 21.60 -5.53 -26.04
CA PHE A 289 21.52 -6.25 -24.76
C PHE A 289 22.21 -7.63 -24.82
N GLN A 290 22.82 -8.01 -25.94
CA GLN A 290 23.54 -9.29 -26.10
C GLN A 290 25.05 -9.17 -25.83
N ASN A 291 25.45 -8.25 -24.94
CA ASN A 291 26.85 -8.09 -24.55
C ASN A 291 27.14 -8.80 -23.20
N ASP A 292 28.43 -8.90 -22.85
CA ASP A 292 28.86 -9.60 -21.63
C ASP A 292 28.30 -8.98 -20.34
N PHE A 293 28.01 -7.68 -20.33
CA PHE A 293 27.42 -7.00 -19.17
C PHE A 293 25.99 -7.50 -18.90
N TRP A 294 25.19 -7.72 -19.95
CA TRP A 294 23.78 -8.10 -19.82
C TRP A 294 23.55 -9.62 -19.74
N LEU A 295 24.51 -10.42 -20.22
CA LEU A 295 24.41 -11.89 -20.25
C LEU A 295 25.11 -12.60 -19.08
N GLY A 296 25.95 -11.88 -18.32
CA GLY A 296 26.66 -12.40 -17.14
C GLY A 296 25.82 -12.36 -15.86
#